data_AF-R6E9U9-F1
#
_entry.id   AF-R6E9U9-F1
#
_cell.length_a   1.000
_cell.length_b   1.000
_cell.length_c   1.000
_cell.angle_alpha   90.00
_cell.angle_beta   90.00
_cell.angle_gamma   90.00
#
_symmetry.space_group_name_H-M   'P 1'
#
loop_
_entity.id
_entity.type
_entity.pdbx_description
1 polymer ?
#
loop_
_entity_poly.entity_id
_entity_poly.type
_entity_poly.pdbx_seq_one_letter_code
_entity_poly.pdbx_strand_id
1 'polypeptide(L)'
;MPHASALPAILLKSTLLVLFAGYTAHRFQRVSLLLVLGVVLGYQVLGTLGEWAMKGDFYLAAQDFRFGLPGMALQVVGGYLVIKHLIRK
;
A
#
# COMPACT_ATOMS: atom_id res chain seq x y z
N MET A 1 -9.83 19.35 -8.94
CA MET A 1 -8.79 18.89 -9.91
C MET A 1 -7.60 18.43 -9.09
N PRO A 2 -7.01 17.24 -9.29
CA PRO A 2 -5.87 16.85 -8.46
C PRO A 2 -4.73 17.83 -8.72
N HIS A 3 -4.14 18.37 -7.65
CA HIS A 3 -2.98 19.23 -7.74
C HIS A 3 -1.86 18.43 -8.40
N ALA A 4 -1.30 18.92 -9.51
CA ALA A 4 -0.24 18.22 -10.25
C ALA A 4 0.95 17.80 -9.35
N SER A 5 1.13 18.49 -8.21
CA SER A 5 2.09 18.18 -7.16
C SER A 5 1.86 16.86 -6.43
N ALA A 6 0.65 16.28 -6.46
CA ALA A 6 0.34 15.01 -5.81
C ALA A 6 0.65 13.78 -6.70
N LEU A 7 0.83 13.97 -8.00
CA LEU A 7 1.09 12.89 -8.96
C LEU A 7 2.34 12.07 -8.64
N PRO A 8 3.51 12.67 -8.29
CA PRO A 8 4.71 11.90 -7.97
C PRO A 8 4.52 10.98 -6.76
N ALA A 9 3.80 11.45 -5.73
CA ALA A 9 3.52 10.68 -4.53
C ALA A 9 2.60 9.48 -4.81
N ILE A 10 1.57 9.67 -5.64
CA ILE A 10 0.64 8.59 -6.03
C ILE A 10 1.36 7.53 -6.86
N LEU A 11 2.18 7.95 -7.82
CA LEU A 11 2.97 7.04 -8.65
C LEU A 11 3.93 6.22 -7.78
N LEU A 12 4.61 6.86 -6.83
CA LEU A 12 5.52 6.20 -5.89
C LEU A 12 4.79 5.11 -5.07
N LYS A 13 3.67 5.45 -4.42
CA LYS A 13 2.90 4.46 -3.65
C LYS A 13 2.39 3.30 -4.53
N SER A 14 1.93 3.59 -5.75
CA SER A 14 1.41 2.57 -6.67
C SER A 14 2.50 1.63 -7.17
N THR A 15 3.68 2.16 -7.53
CA THR A 15 4.83 1.36 -7.95
C THR A 15 5.30 0.46 -6.81
N LEU A 16 5.42 1.00 -5.60
CA LEU A 16 5.78 0.21 -4.42
C LEU A 16 4.77 -0.92 -4.17
N LEU A 17 3.47 -0.63 -4.21
CA LEU A 17 2.43 -1.62 -4.02
C LEU A 17 2.54 -2.78 -5.03
N VAL A 18 2.69 -2.47 -6.32
CA VAL A 18 2.85 -3.49 -7.37
C VAL A 18 4.13 -4.30 -7.17
N LEU A 19 5.25 -3.67 -6.81
CA LEU A 19 6.51 -4.36 -6.56
C LEU A 19 6.40 -5.32 -5.37
N PHE A 20 5.85 -4.87 -4.24
CA PHE A 20 5.67 -5.73 -3.07
C PHE A 20 4.68 -6.85 -3.33
N ALA A 21 3.55 -6.57 -3.97
CA ALA A 21 2.55 -7.59 -4.30
C ALA A 21 3.13 -8.63 -5.27
N GLY A 22 3.81 -8.20 -6.33
CA GLY A 22 4.44 -9.07 -7.31
C GLY A 22 5.56 -9.93 -6.71
N TYR A 23 6.43 -9.31 -5.89
CA TYR A 23 7.49 -10.04 -5.19
C TYR A 23 6.93 -11.08 -4.22
N THR A 24 5.93 -10.70 -3.42
CA THR A 24 5.30 -11.60 -2.45
C THR A 24 4.60 -12.76 -3.14
N ALA A 25 3.88 -12.49 -4.24
CA ALA A 25 3.26 -13.52 -5.06
C ALA A 25 4.30 -14.49 -5.64
N HIS A 26 5.39 -13.97 -6.23
CA HIS A 26 6.46 -14.79 -6.82
C HIS A 26 7.19 -15.63 -5.76
N ARG A 27 7.50 -15.06 -4.58
CA ARG A 27 8.29 -15.73 -3.54
C ARG A 27 7.49 -16.77 -2.73
N PHE A 28 6.27 -16.43 -2.32
CA PHE A 28 5.50 -17.28 -1.41
C PHE A 28 4.53 -18.20 -2.13
N GLN A 29 4.09 -17.86 -3.36
CA GLN A 29 3.10 -18.61 -4.17
C GLN A 29 1.84 -19.01 -3.38
N ARG A 30 1.59 -18.33 -2.26
CA ARG A 30 0.54 -18.57 -1.28
C ARG A 30 0.00 -17.24 -0.82
N VAL A 31 -1.30 -17.21 -0.62
CA VAL A 31 -1.97 -15.99 -0.16
C VAL A 31 -2.37 -16.22 1.29
N SER A 32 -1.74 -15.42 2.16
CA SER A 32 -2.04 -15.39 3.59
C SER A 32 -2.36 -13.96 3.99
N LEU A 33 -3.23 -13.80 4.99
CA LEU A 33 -3.61 -12.49 5.51
C LEU A 33 -2.37 -11.72 5.99
N LEU A 34 -1.41 -12.42 6.60
CA LEU A 34 -0.12 -11.85 7.00
C LEU A 34 0.73 -11.35 5.81
N LEU A 35 0.66 -12.02 4.66
CA LEU A 35 1.40 -11.61 3.46
C LEU A 35 0.78 -10.35 2.84
N VAL A 36 -0.55 -10.30 2.76
CA VAL A 36 -1.27 -9.10 2.29
C VAL A 36 -1.03 -7.93 3.24
N LEU A 37 -1.08 -8.17 4.55
CA LEU A 37 -0.75 -7.17 5.57
C LEU A 37 0.69 -6.67 5.42
N GLY A 38 1.66 -7.57 5.23
CA GLY A 38 3.06 -7.22 5.03
C GLY A 38 3.29 -6.36 3.78
N VAL A 39 2.63 -6.68 2.68
CA VAL A 39 2.64 -5.85 1.46
C VAL A 39 2.07 -4.46 1.74
N VAL A 40 0.92 -4.40 2.44
CA VAL A 40 0.23 -3.14 2.73
C VAL A 40 1.07 -2.24 3.65
N LEU A 41 1.63 -2.80 4.71
CA LEU A 41 2.50 -2.06 5.62
C LEU A 41 3.81 -1.65 4.93
N GLY A 42 4.38 -2.53 4.10
CA GLY A 42 5.64 -2.26 3.39
C GLY A 42 5.53 -1.09 2.43
N TYR A 43 4.53 -1.07 1.56
CA TYR A 43 4.34 0.07 0.65
C TYR A 43 3.97 1.33 1.43
N GLN A 44 3.24 1.22 2.54
CA GLN A 44 2.80 2.40 3.26
C GLN A 44 3.91 3.05 4.07
N VAL A 45 4.77 2.28 4.74
CA VAL A 45 5.94 2.83 5.43
C VAL A 45 6.88 3.52 4.44
N LEU A 46 7.20 2.85 3.33
CA LEU A 46 8.06 3.44 2.30
C LEU A 46 7.39 4.59 1.55
N GLY A 47 6.07 4.52 1.36
CA GLY A 47 5.25 5.57 0.77
C GLY A 47 5.22 6.83 1.63
N THR A 48 5.05 6.69 2.95
CA THR A 48 5.10 7.79 3.91
C THR A 48 6.51 8.38 4.00
N LEU A 49 7.57 7.56 3.93
CA LEU A 49 8.95 8.06 3.84
C LEU A 49 9.19 8.84 2.54
N GLY A 50 8.70 8.34 1.41
CA GLY A 50 8.79 9.05 0.12
C GLY A 50 8.02 10.37 0.12
N GLU A 51 6.82 10.39 0.70
CA GLU A 51 6.05 11.63 0.88
C GLU A 51 6.73 12.61 1.83
N TRP A 52 7.33 12.13 2.91
CA TRP A 52 8.11 12.97 3.81
C TRP A 52 9.30 13.61 3.09
N ALA A 53 10.02 12.84 2.27
CA ALA A 53 11.12 13.37 1.45
C ALA A 53 10.66 14.43 0.43
N MET A 54 9.43 14.31 -0.09
CA MET A 54 8.86 15.25 -1.07
C MET A 54 8.25 16.51 -0.44
N LYS A 55 7.57 16.38 0.71
CA LYS A 55 6.84 17.47 1.37
C LYS A 55 7.65 18.16 2.46
N GLY A 56 8.68 17.50 3.00
CA GLY A 56 9.52 17.99 4.10
C GLY A 56 8.86 17.99 5.49
N ASP A 57 7.54 17.79 5.57
CA ASP A 57 6.76 17.82 6.81
C ASP A 57 6.28 16.42 7.23
N PHE A 58 6.83 15.94 8.35
CA PHE A 58 6.48 14.65 8.92
C PHE A 58 5.06 14.60 9.49
N TYR A 59 4.54 15.74 9.96
CA TYR A 59 3.20 15.83 10.51
C TYR A 59 2.14 15.60 9.43
N LEU A 60 2.33 16.20 8.25
CA LEU A 60 1.45 15.97 7.09
C LEU A 60 1.51 14.51 6.61
N ALA A 61 2.70 13.91 6.60
CA ALA A 61 2.88 12.50 6.21
C ALA A 61 2.22 11.53 7.21
N ALA A 62 2.32 11.81 8.51
CA ALA A 62 1.66 11.03 9.56
C ALA A 62 0.14 11.18 9.54
N GLN A 63 -0.37 12.37 9.18
CA GLN A 63 -1.79 12.60 9.01
C GLN A 63 -2.35 11.86 7.80
N ASP A 64 -1.64 11.87 6.67
CA ASP A 64 -1.99 11.07 5.48
C ASP A 64 -2.04 9.57 5.82
N PHE A 65 -1.05 9.09 6.59
CA PHE A 65 -1.04 7.71 7.08
C PHE A 65 -2.29 7.35 7.88
N ARG A 66 -2.72 8.24 8.80
CA ARG A 66 -3.93 8.03 9.63
C ARG A 66 -5.20 8.02 8.80
N PHE A 67 -5.34 8.92 7.83
CA PHE A 67 -6.47 8.90 6.90
C PHE A 67 -6.46 7.67 6.00
N GLY A 68 -5.28 7.10 5.74
CA GLY A 68 -5.13 5.84 5.01
C GLY A 68 -5.52 4.58 5.78
N LEU A 69 -5.58 4.61 7.13
CA LEU A 69 -5.84 3.41 7.95
C LEU A 69 -7.15 2.67 7.62
N PRO A 70 -8.30 3.36 7.47
CA PRO A 70 -9.54 2.70 7.06
C PRO A 70 -9.43 2.04 5.69
N GLY A 71 -8.75 2.71 4.75
CA GLY A 71 -8.50 2.18 3.41
C GLY A 71 -7.58 0.96 3.44
N MET A 72 -6.51 0.99 4.26
CA MET A 72 -5.61 -0.15 4.46
C MET A 72 -6.32 -1.36 5.06
N ALA A 73 -7.18 -1.14 6.05
CA ALA A 73 -7.98 -2.22 6.63
C ALA A 73 -8.89 -2.87 5.58
N LEU A 74 -9.59 -2.05 4.78
CA LEU A 74 -10.42 -2.54 3.68
C LEU A 74 -9.58 -3.24 2.61
N GLN A 75 -8.40 -2.74 2.28
CA GLN A 75 -7.49 -3.33 1.31
C GLN A 75 -6.95 -4.69 1.76
N VAL A 76 -6.57 -4.83 3.03
CA VAL A 76 -6.09 -6.10 3.58
C VAL A 76 -7.21 -7.13 3.61
N VAL A 77 -8.37 -6.76 4.17
CA VAL A 77 -9.51 -7.68 4.31
C VAL A 77 -10.10 -8.01 2.93
N GLY A 78 -10.37 -7.00 2.11
CA GLY A 78 -10.92 -7.14 0.77
C GLY A 78 -9.98 -7.88 -0.16
N GLY A 79 -8.68 -7.52 -0.19
CA GLY A 79 -7.69 -8.22 -0.99
C GLY A 79 -7.55 -9.69 -0.60
N TYR A 80 -7.50 -9.98 0.70
CA TYR A 80 -7.47 -11.37 1.18
C TYR A 80 -8.73 -12.16 0.81
N LEU A 81 -9.92 -11.59 1.05
CA LEU A 81 -11.19 -12.26 0.76
C LEU A 81 -11.34 -12.53 -0.75
N VAL A 82 -11.02 -11.55 -1.60
CA VAL A 82 -11.07 -11.70 -3.06
C VAL A 82 -10.11 -12.78 -3.53
N ILE A 83 -8.83 -12.73 -3.13
CA ILE A 83 -7.87 -13.73 -3.61
C ILE A 83 -8.23 -15.14 -3.10
N LYS A 84 -8.70 -15.26 -1.86
CA LYS A 84 -9.09 -16.55 -1.28
C LYS A 84 -10.35 -17.14 -1.90
N HIS A 85 -11.39 -16.34 -2.14
CA HIS A 85 -12.69 -16.84 -2.58
C HIS A 85 -12.91 -16.80 -4.10
N LEU A 86 -12.26 -15.87 -4.83
CA LEU A 86 -12.41 -15.73 -6.28
C LEU A 86 -11.29 -16.41 -7.08
N ILE A 87 -10.03 -16.31 -6.63
CA ILE A 87 -8.88 -16.76 -7.44
C ILE A 87 -8.47 -18.20 -7.09
N ARG A 88 -8.55 -18.61 -5.82
CA ARG A 88 -8.26 -19.97 -5.37
C ARG A 88 -9.53 -20.82 -5.23
N LYS A 89 -10.29 -20.95 -6.31
CA LYS A 89 -11.30 -22.01 -6.42
C LYS A 89 -10.66 -23.33 -6.82
#